data_AF-A0A1H8F7E8-F1
#
_entry.id   AF-A0A1H8F7E8-F1
#
_cell.length_a   1.000
_cell.length_b   1.000
_cell.length_c   1.000
_cell.angle_alpha   90.00
_cell.angle_beta   90.00
_cell.angle_gamma   90.00
#
_symmetry.space_group_name_H-M   'P 1'
#
loop_
_entity.id
_entity.type
_entity.pdbx_description
1 polymer ?
#
loop_
_entity_poly.entity_id
_entity_poly.type
_entity_poly.pdbx_seq_one_letter_code
_entity_poly.pdbx_strand_id
1 'polypeptide(L)' 'MELMIILFLLVLINVLIAIGRQQQRKWLRFLLTSVSFILLLITLLFVLKALS' A
#
# COMPACT_ATOMS: atom_id res chain seq x y z
N MET A 1 -8.00 3.29 17.07
CA MET A 1 -7.49 2.07 16.38
C MET A 1 -7.38 2.26 14.87
N GLU A 2 -8.35 2.91 14.23
CA GLU A 2 -8.37 3.11 12.77
C GLU A 2 -7.16 3.90 12.25
N LEU A 3 -6.74 4.95 12.97
CA LEU A 3 -5.55 5.73 12.63
C LEU A 3 -4.26 4.89 12.61
N MET A 4 -4.11 3.95 13.54
CA MET A 4 -2.95 3.05 13.60
C MET A 4 -2.92 2.10 12.39
N ILE A 5 -4.08 1.58 11.99
CA ILE A 5 -4.22 0.70 10.82
C ILE A 5 -3.87 1.48 9.54
N ILE A 6 -4.36 2.72 9.41
CA ILE A 6 -4.05 3.58 8.27
C ILE A 6 -2.54 3.85 8.19
N LEU A 7 -1.90 4.24 9.30
CA LEU A 7 -0.45 4.48 9.33
C LEU A 7 0.35 3.21 9.02
N PHE A 8 -0.06 2.06 9.56
CA PHE A 8 0.57 0.78 9.24
C PHE A 8 0.47 0.44 7.74
N LEU A 9 -0.72 0.59 7.15
CA LEU A 9 -0.94 0.36 5.73
C LEU A 9 -0.09 1.29 4.85
N LEU A 10 0.01 2.58 5.21
CA LEU A 10 0.83 3.53 4.48
C LEU A 10 2.32 3.15 4.52
N VAL A 11 2.83 2.70 5.66
CA VAL A 11 4.21 2.20 5.77
C VAL A 11 4.39 0.93 4.94
N LEU A 12 3.45 -0.01 5.01
CA LEU A 12 3.51 -1.26 4.24
C LEU A 12 3.51 -1.00 2.73
N ILE A 13 2.64 -0.10 2.25
CA ILE A 13 2.60 0.32 0.84
C ILE A 13 3.94 0.90 0.43
N ASN A 14 4.53 1.77 1.25
CA ASN A 14 5.82 2.38 0.96
C ASN A 14 6.93 1.32 0.82
N VAL A 15 6.98 0.37 1.75
CA VAL A 15 7.93 -0.75 1.71
C VAL A 15 7.75 -1.60 0.45
N LEU A 16 6.51 -1.96 0.08
CA LEU A 16 6.24 -2.75 -1.11
C LEU A 16 6.66 -2.03 -2.40
N ILE A 17 6.42 -0.73 -2.49
CA ILE A 17 6.87 0.09 -3.63
C ILE A 17 8.40 0.17 -3.65
N ALA A 18 9.06 0.39 -2.50
CA ALA A 18 10.51 0.44 -2.41
C ALA A 18 11.16 -0.87 -2.87
N ILE A 19 10.64 -2.01 -2.40
CA ILE A 19 11.09 -3.35 -2.82
C ILE A 19 10.81 -3.54 -4.33
N GLY A 20 9.62 -3.18 -4.80
CA GLY A 20 9.25 -3.28 -6.21
C GLY A 20 10.15 -2.45 -7.13
N ARG A 21 10.64 -1.29 -6.68
CA ARG A 21 11.59 -0.44 -7.41
C ARG A 21 12.99 -1.04 -7.50
N GLN A 22 13.44 -1.75 -6.47
CA GLN A 22 14.75 -2.42 -6.47
C GLN A 22 14.74 -3.74 -7.24
N GLN A 23 13.54 -4.26 -7.54
CA GLN A 23 13.41 -5.58 -8.12
C GLN A 23 13.70 -5.59 -9.63
N GLN A 24 14.69 -6.37 -10.06
CA GLN A 24 15.09 -6.49 -11.46
C GLN A 24 14.08 -7.29 -12.30
N ARG A 25 13.36 -8.21 -11.65
CA ARG A 25 12.33 -9.03 -12.31
C ARG A 25 11.08 -8.20 -12.58
N LYS A 26 10.86 -7.83 -13.85
CA LYS A 26 9.73 -7.00 -14.30
C LYS A 26 8.36 -7.52 -13.84
N TRP A 27 8.14 -8.84 -13.87
CA TRP A 27 6.87 -9.43 -13.42
C TRP A 27 6.64 -9.25 -11.92
N LEU A 28 7.68 -9.43 -11.10
CA LEU A 28 7.58 -9.24 -9.66
C LEU A 28 7.39 -7.76 -9.29
N ARG A 29 8.06 -6.86 -10.02
CA ARG A 29 7.81 -5.41 -9.90
C ARG A 29 6.36 -5.07 -10.21
N PHE A 30 5.78 -5.66 -11.25
CA PHE A 30 4.37 -5.45 -11.61
C PHE A 30 3.44 -5.95 -10.49
N LEU A 31 3.66 -7.18 -10.00
CA LEU A 31 2.88 -7.75 -8.90
C LEU A 31 2.95 -6.87 -7.64
N LEU A 32 4.14 -6.47 -7.20
CA LEU A 32 4.32 -5.63 -6.01
C LEU A 32 3.66 -4.26 -6.18
N THR A 33 3.73 -3.67 -7.37
CA THR A 33 3.08 -2.39 -7.68
C THR A 33 1.56 -2.53 -7.66
N SER A 34 1.01 -3.58 -8.27
CA SER A 34 -0.44 -3.85 -8.27
C SER A 34 -0.97 -4.08 -6.86
N VAL A 35 -0.27 -4.88 -6.03
CA VAL A 35 -0.65 -5.10 -4.63
C VAL A 35 -0.61 -3.79 -3.84
N SER A 36 0.43 -2.98 -4.02
CA SER A 36 0.55 -1.67 -3.38
C SER A 36 -0.62 -0.74 -3.75
N PHE A 37 -1.05 -0.77 -5.02
CA PHE A 37 -2.17 0.03 -5.50
C PHE A 37 -3.50 -0.40 -4.89
N ILE A 38 -3.75 -1.71 -4.77
CA ILE A 38 -4.95 -2.24 -4.11
C ILE A 38 -4.96 -1.83 -2.63
N LEU A 39 -3.83 -1.96 -1.93
CA LEU A 39 -3.71 -1.54 -0.54
C LEU A 39 -3.95 -0.04 -0.35
N LEU A 40 -3.52 0.78 -1.31
CA LEU A 40 -3.76 2.23 -1.29
C LEU A 40 -5.26 2.55 -1.38
N LEU A 41 -5.99 1.82 -2.23
CA LEU A 41 -7.45 1.97 -2.36
C LEU A 41 -8.18 1.56 -1.07
N ILE A 42 -7.76 0.45 -0.43
CA ILE A 42 -8.29 0.03 0.88
C ILE A 42 -7.99 1.09 1.95
N THR A 43 -6.77 1.64 1.94
CA THR A 43 -6.37 2.69 2.89
C THR A 43 -7.25 3.93 2.73
N LEU A 44 -7.56 4.33 1.49
CA LEU A 44 -8.49 5.41 1.19
C LEU A 44 -9.88 5.17 1.77
N LEU A 45 -10.43 3.95 1.63
CA LEU A 45 -11.73 3.60 2.22
C LEU A 45 -11.71 3.71 3.75
N PHE A 46 -10.63 3.30 4.40
CA PHE A 46 -10.46 3.46 5.86
C PHE A 46 -10.38 4.93 6.26
N VAL A 47 -9.68 5.77 5.50
CA VAL A 47 -9.62 7.22 5.75
C VAL A 47 -11.00 7.84 5.60
N LEU A 48 -11.74 7.50 4.54
CA LEU A 48 -13.10 8.00 4.33
C LEU A 48 -14.04 7.58 5.47
N LYS A 49 -13.92 6.33 5.94
CA LYS A 49 -14.68 5.84 7.09
C LYS A 49 -14.31 6.58 8.37
N ALA A 50 -13.04 6.90 8.59
CA ALA A 50 -12.59 7.63 9.79
C ALA A 50 -13.01 9.11 9.78
N LEU A 51 -13.32 9.67 8.61
CA LEU A 51 -13.79 11.06 8.44
C LEU A 51 -15.32 11.20 8.49
N SER A 52 -16.06 10.11 8.26
CA SER A 52 -17.53 10.06 8.33
C SER A 52 -18.02 9.69 9.72
#